data_AF-A0A8S4QRM4-F1
#
_entry.id   AF-A0A8S4QRM4-F1
#
_cell.length_a   1.000
_cell.length_b   1.000
_cell.length_c   1.000
_cell.angle_alpha   90.00
_cell.angle_beta   90.00
_cell.angle_gamma   90.00
#
_symmetry.space_group_name_H-M   'P 1'
#
loop_
_entity.id
_entity.type
_entity.pdbx_description
1 polymer ?
#
loop_
_entity_poly.entity_id
_entity_poly.type
_entity_poly.pdbx_seq_one_letter_code
_entity_poly.pdbx_strand_id
1 'polypeptide(L)' 'VVANASEWRNGGRGARVPAAPPPRCRRELYDLMHECWRRDPAQRPRFHDLHRFLERMSLGYKPPLRR' A
#
# COMPACT_ATOMS: atom_id res chain seq x y z
N VAL A 1 0.09 5.26 14.72
CA VAL A 1 -0.97 4.93 13.74
C VAL A 1 -0.78 5.86 12.55
N VAL A 2 -0.35 5.31 11.41
CA VAL A 2 -0.11 5.94 10.09
C VAL A 2 0.39 7.40 10.15
N ALA A 3 1.70 7.60 10.05
CA ALA A 3 2.25 8.92 9.73
C ALA A 3 1.56 9.43 8.45
N ASN A 4 0.92 10.60 8.58
CA ASN A 4 -0.05 11.13 7.64
C ASN A 4 0.58 11.25 6.23
N ALA A 5 -0.15 10.83 5.19
CA ALA A 5 0.31 10.82 3.79
C ALA A 5 0.90 12.16 3.30
N SER A 6 0.61 13.25 4.02
CA SER A 6 1.14 14.59 3.85
C SER A 6 2.67 14.68 3.92
N GLU A 7 3.30 13.89 4.80
CA GLU A 7 4.77 13.92 4.94
C GLU A 7 5.44 13.32 3.70
N TRP A 8 4.89 12.23 3.15
CA TRP A 8 5.35 11.57 1.92
C TRP A 8 5.08 12.40 0.65
N ARG A 9 4.02 13.23 0.66
CA ARG A 9 3.59 14.05 -0.50
C ARG A 9 4.56 15.19 -0.83
N ASN A 10 5.16 15.83 0.18
CA ASN A 10 5.92 17.06 -0.02
C ASN A 10 7.42 16.87 -0.26
N GLY A 11 7.93 15.62 -0.27
CA GLY A 11 9.35 15.38 -0.52
C GLY A 11 10.29 16.13 0.44
N GLY A 12 9.84 16.38 1.67
CA GLY A 12 10.71 16.85 2.74
C GLY A 12 11.80 15.80 2.99
N ARG A 13 12.98 16.25 3.44
CA ARG A 13 14.24 15.49 3.57
C ARG A 13 14.18 14.11 4.28
N GLY A 14 13.03 13.67 4.81
CA GLY A 14 12.84 12.39 5.50
C GLY A 14 11.74 11.45 4.98
N ALA A 15 10.90 11.83 4.00
CA ALA A 15 9.77 10.98 3.58
C ALA A 15 9.78 10.73 2.07
N ARG A 16 10.55 9.72 1.65
CA ARG A 16 10.55 9.21 0.27
C ARG A 16 9.80 7.89 0.25
N VAL A 17 8.85 7.74 -0.68
CA VAL A 17 8.30 6.42 -1.01
C VAL A 17 9.48 5.46 -1.17
N PRO A 18 9.49 4.29 -0.50
CA PRO A 18 10.63 3.40 -0.62
C PRO A 18 10.93 3.12 -2.11
N ALA A 19 12.21 2.96 -2.46
CA ALA A 19 12.54 2.60 -3.84
C ALA A 19 12.26 1.11 -4.12
N ALA A 20 12.12 0.31 -3.05
CA ALA A 20 11.98 -1.13 -3.12
C ALA A 20 11.04 -1.67 -2.03
N PRO A 21 10.38 -2.81 -2.27
CA PRO A 21 9.54 -3.48 -1.29
C PRO A 21 10.33 -3.93 -0.07
N PRO A 22 9.74 -3.92 1.14
CA PRO A 22 10.31 -4.55 2.31
C PRO A 22 10.55 -6.06 2.11
N PRO A 23 11.47 -6.67 2.87
CA PRO A 23 11.63 -8.12 2.88
C PRO A 23 10.29 -8.82 3.16
N ARG A 24 9.97 -9.87 2.39
CA ARG A 24 8.70 -10.62 2.45
C ARG A 24 7.45 -9.88 1.99
N CYS A 25 7.56 -8.64 1.52
CA CYS A 25 6.44 -7.97 0.85
C CYS A 25 6.30 -8.51 -0.57
N ARG A 26 5.08 -8.93 -0.94
CA ARG A 26 4.77 -9.34 -2.31
C ARG A 26 4.89 -8.13 -3.23
N ARG A 27 5.49 -8.32 -4.41
CA ARG A 27 5.73 -7.25 -5.40
C ARG A 27 4.42 -6.54 -5.75
N GLU A 28 3.37 -7.30 -5.99
CA GLU A 28 2.08 -6.79 -6.44
C GLU A 28 1.40 -5.96 -5.34
N LEU A 29 1.59 -6.32 -4.07
CA LEU A 29 1.10 -5.53 -2.94
C LEU A 29 1.85 -4.20 -2.85
N TYR A 30 3.15 -4.24 -3.11
CA TYR A 30 3.99 -3.05 -3.11
C TYR A 30 3.62 -2.09 -4.23
N ASP A 31 3.38 -2.61 -5.43
CA ASP A 31 2.97 -1.81 -6.57
C ASP A 31 1.60 -1.14 -6.31
N LEU A 32 0.65 -1.88 -5.71
CA LEU A 32 -0.63 -1.31 -5.26
C LEU A 32 -0.45 -0.17 -4.24
N MET A 33 0.43 -0.35 -3.25
CA MET A 33 0.74 0.71 -2.27
C MET A 33 1.31 1.95 -2.97
N HIS A 34 2.18 1.76 -3.97
CA HIS A 34 2.74 2.85 -4.75
C HIS A 34 1.67 3.60 -5.57
N GLU A 35 0.67 2.89 -6.11
CA GLU A 35 -0.50 3.52 -6.76
C GLU A 35 -1.34 4.34 -5.77
N CYS A 36 -1.50 3.87 -4.53
CA CYS A 36 -2.18 4.64 -3.48
C CYS A 36 -1.42 5.94 -3.12
N TRP A 37 -0.10 5.96 -3.33
CA TRP A 37 0.78 7.09 -3.03
C TRP A 37 1.01 8.03 -4.21
N ARG A 38 0.25 7.89 -5.31
CA ARG A 38 0.31 8.86 -6.43
C ARG A 38 0.02 10.28 -5.93
N ARG A 39 0.81 11.24 -6.46
CA ARG A 39 0.68 12.66 -6.12
C ARG A 39 -0.70 13.17 -6.49
N ASP A 40 -1.11 12.90 -7.73
CA ASP A 40 -2.43 13.20 -8.24
C ASP A 40 -3.48 12.27 -7.60
N PRO A 41 -4.46 12.80 -6.84
CA PRO A 41 -5.54 12.00 -6.28
C PRO A 41 -6.38 11.28 -7.34
N ALA A 42 -6.51 11.81 -8.56
CA ALA A 42 -7.27 11.20 -9.64
C ALA A 42 -6.60 9.91 -10.18
N GLN A 43 -5.29 9.75 -9.97
CA GLN A 43 -4.53 8.56 -10.35
C GLN A 43 -4.53 7.48 -9.27
N ARG A 44 -5.10 7.73 -8.09
CA ARG A 44 -5.17 6.74 -7.02
C ARG A 44 -6.31 5.75 -7.29
N PRO A 45 -6.13 4.46 -6.98
CA PRO A 45 -7.17 3.47 -7.17
C PRO A 45 -8.39 3.76 -6.29
N ARG A 46 -9.58 3.35 -6.75
CA ARG A 46 -10.80 3.46 -5.95
C ARG A 46 -10.76 2.41 -4.84
N PHE A 47 -11.46 2.70 -3.75
CA PHE A 47 -11.55 1.76 -2.61
C PHE A 47 -12.10 0.38 -3.02
N HIS A 48 -13.07 0.35 -3.94
CA HIS A 48 -13.62 -0.88 -4.49
C HIS A 48 -12.57 -1.75 -5.20
N ASP A 49 -11.69 -1.13 -5.98
CA ASP A 49 -10.62 -1.84 -6.70
C ASP A 49 -9.56 -2.35 -5.72
N LEU A 50 -9.24 -1.55 -4.70
CA LEU A 50 -8.37 -1.95 -3.60
C LEU A 50 -8.92 -3.18 -2.87
N HIS A 51 -10.21 -3.18 -2.53
CA HIS A 51 -10.86 -4.29 -1.84
C HIS A 51 -10.78 -5.57 -2.66
N ARG A 52 -11.22 -5.52 -3.94
CA ARG A 52 -11.17 -6.68 -4.84
C ARG A 52 -9.77 -7.23 -5.03
N PHE A 53 -8.76 -6.36 -5.12
CA PHE A 53 -7.38 -6.78 -5.25
C PHE A 53 -6.91 -7.53 -3.99
N LEU A 54 -7.17 -6.97 -2.81
CA LEU A 54 -6.76 -7.56 -1.54
C LEU A 54 -7.48 -8.88 -1.27
N GLU A 55 -8.78 -8.98 -1.55
CA GLU A 55 -9.55 -10.24 -1.43
C GLU A 55 -8.91 -11.37 -2.24
N ARG A 56 -8.54 -11.10 -3.49
CA ARG A 56 -7.86 -12.07 -4.36
C ARG A 56 -6.48 -12.44 -3.81
N MET A 57 -5.76 -11.47 -3.26
CA MET A 57 -4.42 -11.69 -2.72
C MET A 57 -4.44 -12.50 -1.42
N SER A 58 -5.53 -12.40 -0.64
CA SER A 58 -5.76 -13.12 0.60
C SER A 58 -6.44 -14.49 0.41
N LEU A 59 -6.70 -14.91 -0.83
CA LEU A 59 -7.31 -16.22 -1.08
C LEU A 59 -6.44 -17.34 -0.50
N GLY A 60 -7.02 -18.16 0.38
CA GLY A 60 -6.31 -19.24 1.07
C GLY A 60 -5.49 -18.79 2.29
N TYR A 61 -5.50 -17.50 2.65
CA TYR A 61 -4.94 -17.04 3.92
C TYR A 61 -5.77 -17.58 5.08
N LYS A 62 -5.16 -18.42 5.90
CA LYS A 62 -5.73 -18.91 7.15
C LYS A 62 -5.16 -18.06 8.28
N PRO A 63 -5.94 -17.14 8.88
CA PRO A 63 -5.44 -16.37 10.01
C PRO A 63 -5.07 -17.33 11.14
N PRO A 64 -3.98 -17.09 11.88
CA PRO A 64 -3.69 -17.86 13.07
C PRO A 64 -4.87 -17.74 14.03
N LEU A 65 -5.32 -18.88 14.56
CA LEU A 65 -6.33 -18.91 15.61
C LEU A 65 -5.83 -18.00 16.75
N ARG A 66 -6.56 -16.91 17.01
CA ARG A 66 -6.25 -16.02 18.13
C ARG A 66 -6.46 -16.86 19.40
N ARG A 67 -5.37 -17.16 20.12
CA ARG A 67 -5.44 -17.75 21.47
C ARG A 67 -5.92 -16.70 22.45
#